data_AF-A0A164IB62-F1
#
_entry.id   AF-A0A164IB62-F1
#
_cell.length_a   1.000
_cell.length_b   1.000
_cell.length_c   1.000
_cell.angle_alpha   90.00
_cell.angle_beta   90.00
_cell.angle_gamma   90.00
#
_symmetry.space_group_name_H-M   'P 1'
#
loop_
_entity.id
_entity.type
_entity.pdbx_description
1 polymer ?
#
loop_
_entity_poly.entity_id
_entity_poly.type
_entity_poly.pdbx_seq_one_letter_code
_entity_poly.pdbx_strand_id
1 'polypeptide(L)'
;INGCLEELKTALADSRKHSQDLQQLLDSQQQCDSSPGNSGSRRVDPKQQYLVSGMSLMINEADLKLAVSYGSVGNGDPNMRSMINKIMESVYTREFMATHSYTGKKAPANRRDTEHRPKPALPIDDVKAIRLFVTSYWSRKHKVTLNPKLITMAIQDKLGTEHREYRRITRMLQNQTASYNALEQDNAPDDGH
;
A
#
# COMPACT_ATOMS: atom_id res chain seq x y z
N ILE A 1 -20.70 27.14 31.23
CA ILE A 1 -21.59 26.39 30.29
C ILE A 1 -21.43 26.89 28.85
N ASN A 2 -21.46 28.20 28.58
CA ASN A 2 -21.34 28.73 27.21
C ASN A 2 -19.98 28.52 26.50
N GLY A 3 -18.86 28.43 27.23
CA GLY A 3 -17.54 28.23 26.59
C GLY A 3 -17.34 26.84 25.97
N CYS A 4 -17.90 25.80 26.59
CA CYS A 4 -17.78 24.41 26.12
C CYS A 4 -18.63 24.15 24.85
N LEU A 5 -19.72 24.91 24.68
CA LEU A 5 -20.60 24.81 23.51
C LEU A 5 -19.93 25.39 22.25
N GLU A 6 -19.15 26.46 22.39
CA GLU A 6 -18.44 27.09 21.26
C GLU A 6 -17.21 26.28 20.83
N GLU A 7 -16.52 25.63 21.76
CA GLU A 7 -15.45 24.68 21.44
C GLU A 7 -15.99 23.46 20.67
N LEU A 8 -17.16 22.93 21.06
CA LEU A 8 -17.83 21.84 20.34
C LEU A 8 -18.29 22.25 18.94
N LYS A 9 -18.82 23.46 18.76
CA LYS A 9 -19.18 23.98 17.43
C LYS A 9 -17.97 24.14 16.52
N THR A 10 -16.85 24.59 17.08
CA THR A 10 -15.60 24.75 16.33
C THR A 10 -15.03 23.39 15.91
N ALA A 11 -14.98 22.43 16.84
CA ALA A 11 -14.55 21.06 16.55
C ALA A 11 -15.46 20.35 15.52
N LEU A 12 -16.76 20.62 15.55
CA LEU A 12 -17.72 20.08 14.58
C LEU A 12 -17.53 20.71 13.19
N ALA A 13 -17.24 22.02 13.11
CA ALA A 13 -16.93 22.70 11.85
C ALA A 13 -15.63 22.18 11.24
N ASP A 14 -14.60 21.95 12.06
CA ASP A 14 -13.30 21.40 11.62
C ASP A 14 -13.43 19.95 11.14
N SER A 15 -14.23 19.13 11.83
CA SER A 15 -14.51 17.76 11.41
C SER A 15 -15.28 17.69 10.09
N ARG A 16 -16.27 18.58 9.90
CA ARG A 16 -17.07 18.67 8.66
C ARG A 16 -16.20 19.11 7.49
N LYS A 17 -15.28 20.05 7.71
CA LYS A 17 -14.29 20.48 6.71
C LYS A 17 -13.33 19.36 6.36
N HIS A 18 -12.82 18.62 7.35
CA HIS A 18 -11.95 17.47 7.10
C HIS A 18 -12.65 16.36 6.29
N SER A 19 -13.93 16.10 6.56
CA SER A 19 -14.72 15.14 5.79
C SER A 19 -14.97 15.61 4.35
N GLN A 20 -15.17 16.92 4.14
CA GLN A 20 -15.32 17.49 2.80
C GLN A 20 -14.02 17.42 1.99
N ASP A 21 -12.87 17.67 2.64
CA ASP A 21 -11.54 17.54 2.00
C ASP A 21 -11.25 16.08 1.62
N LEU A 22 -11.64 15.12 2.46
CA LEU A 22 -11.53 13.68 2.14
C LEU A 22 -12.47 13.28 0.99
N GLN A 23 -13.69 13.83 0.94
CA GLN A 23 -14.62 13.58 -0.16
C GLN A 23 -14.11 14.20 -1.47
N GLN A 24 -13.56 15.41 -1.44
CA GLN A 24 -12.92 16.03 -2.61
C GLN A 24 -11.71 15.23 -3.11
N LEU A 25 -10.95 14.60 -2.22
CA LEU A 25 -9.86 13.69 -2.59
C LEU A 25 -10.34 12.40 -3.23
N LEU A 26 -11.51 11.89 -2.83
CA LEU A 26 -12.17 10.74 -3.47
C LEU A 26 -12.75 11.11 -4.84
N ASP A 27 -13.42 12.26 -4.94
CA ASP A 27 -14.08 12.70 -6.19
C ASP A 27 -13.04 13.14 -7.24
N SER A 28 -11.92 13.74 -6.81
CA SER A 28 -10.78 14.05 -7.68
C SER A 28 -10.08 12.80 -8.23
N GLN A 29 -10.25 11.63 -7.59
CA GLN A 29 -9.76 10.34 -8.13
C GLN A 29 -10.73 9.72 -9.15
N GLN A 30 -12.04 10.04 -9.08
CA GLN A 30 -13.03 9.50 -10.02
C GLN A 30 -13.10 10.28 -11.35
N GLN A 31 -12.68 11.55 -11.39
CA GLN A 31 -12.67 12.36 -12.62
C GLN A 31 -11.54 12.02 -13.61
N CYS A 32 -10.60 11.13 -13.26
CA CYS A 32 -9.57 10.65 -14.18
C CYS A 32 -10.01 9.48 -15.06
N ASP A 33 -11.25 8.97 -14.93
CA ASP A 33 -11.65 7.68 -15.49
C ASP A 33 -12.68 7.79 -16.63
N SER A 34 -12.43 8.68 -17.59
CA SER A 34 -13.20 8.75 -18.84
C SER A 34 -12.29 8.78 -20.07
N SER A 35 -11.51 7.70 -20.26
CA SER A 35 -10.99 7.30 -21.57
C SER A 35 -10.75 5.80 -21.61
N PRO A 36 -11.26 5.06 -22.62
CA PRO A 36 -11.12 3.62 -22.69
C PRO A 36 -9.72 3.28 -23.20
N GLY A 37 -8.81 2.91 -22.30
CA GLY A 37 -7.43 2.58 -22.68
C GLY A 37 -6.55 2.10 -21.53
N ASN A 38 -6.86 0.91 -21.00
CA ASN A 38 -5.91 -0.05 -20.41
C ASN A 38 -4.55 0.48 -19.91
N SER A 39 -4.43 0.88 -18.62
CA SER A 39 -3.22 0.69 -17.77
C SER A 39 -3.43 1.27 -16.37
N GLY A 40 -3.67 0.39 -15.39
CA GLY A 40 -3.91 0.78 -14.00
C GLY A 40 -2.73 1.51 -13.35
N SER A 41 -2.95 2.79 -13.04
CA SER A 41 -2.37 3.61 -11.97
C SER A 41 -0.89 3.36 -11.63
N ARG A 42 0.02 3.68 -12.55
CA ARG A 42 1.45 3.91 -12.23
C ARG A 42 1.67 5.39 -11.92
N ARG A 43 2.34 5.71 -10.82
CA ARG A 43 2.78 7.09 -10.52
C ARG A 43 3.84 7.50 -11.55
N VAL A 44 3.46 8.30 -12.55
CA VAL A 44 4.41 8.81 -13.56
C VAL A 44 5.12 10.05 -13.00
N ASP A 45 6.27 9.84 -12.38
CA ASP A 45 7.22 10.90 -11.99
C ASP A 45 8.33 11.08 -13.06
N PRO A 46 8.96 12.26 -13.20
CA PRO A 46 9.64 12.66 -14.44
C PRO A 46 10.99 12.00 -14.76
N LYS A 47 11.48 11.03 -13.96
CA LYS A 47 12.68 10.24 -14.26
C LYS A 47 12.50 8.79 -13.84
N GLN A 48 11.63 8.09 -14.56
CA GLN A 48 11.51 6.64 -14.46
C GLN A 48 12.55 5.95 -15.34
N GLN A 49 13.04 4.81 -14.86
CA GLN A 49 13.91 3.92 -15.63
C GLN A 49 13.50 2.47 -15.38
N TYR A 50 13.90 1.57 -16.28
CA TYR A 50 13.70 0.14 -16.07
C TYR A 50 14.54 -0.35 -14.89
N LEU A 51 13.93 -1.11 -13.98
CA LEU A 51 14.65 -1.74 -12.87
C LEU A 51 15.70 -2.73 -13.39
N VAL A 52 15.36 -3.46 -14.45
CA VAL A 52 16.24 -4.35 -15.20
C VAL A 52 16.05 -4.06 -16.69
N SER A 53 17.15 -3.84 -17.42
CA SER A 53 17.11 -3.60 -18.86
C SER A 53 16.38 -4.75 -19.59
N GLY A 54 15.49 -4.41 -20.51
CA GLY A 54 14.68 -5.37 -21.28
C GLY A 54 13.46 -5.93 -20.55
N MET A 55 13.12 -5.43 -19.35
CA MET A 55 11.90 -5.78 -18.61
C MET A 55 10.99 -4.57 -18.44
N SER A 56 9.68 -4.78 -18.30
CA SER A 56 8.67 -3.71 -18.26
C SER A 56 8.54 -2.96 -16.92
N LEU A 57 9.20 -3.46 -15.87
CA LEU A 57 9.09 -2.87 -14.53
C LEU A 57 9.94 -1.60 -14.45
N MET A 58 9.27 -0.47 -14.23
CA MET A 58 9.90 0.84 -14.11
C MET A 58 9.91 1.31 -12.67
N ILE A 59 10.93 2.06 -12.30
CA ILE A 59 11.13 2.62 -10.96
C ILE A 59 11.64 4.07 -11.07
N ASN A 60 11.26 4.91 -10.12
CA ASN A 60 11.80 6.27 -10.00
C ASN A 60 13.32 6.22 -9.70
N GLU A 61 14.11 7.04 -10.38
CA GLU A 61 15.56 7.06 -10.23
C GLU A 61 16.01 7.37 -8.79
N ALA A 62 15.37 8.32 -8.11
CA ALA A 62 15.71 8.69 -6.74
C ALA A 62 15.38 7.57 -5.74
N ASP A 63 14.23 6.92 -5.92
CA ASP A 63 13.86 5.77 -5.11
C ASP A 63 14.78 4.57 -5.35
N LEU A 64 15.23 4.35 -6.59
CA LEU A 64 16.20 3.31 -6.87
C LEU A 64 17.53 3.57 -6.16
N LYS A 65 18.02 4.82 -6.17
CA LYS A 65 19.23 5.21 -5.43
C LYS A 65 19.08 4.94 -3.94
N LEU A 66 17.93 5.28 -3.36
CA LEU A 66 17.63 5.01 -1.95
C LEU A 66 17.52 3.50 -1.66
N ALA A 67 16.90 2.71 -2.52
CA ALA A 67 16.86 1.26 -2.36
C ALA A 67 18.28 0.65 -2.38
N VAL A 68 19.12 1.10 -3.32
CA VAL A 68 20.51 0.67 -3.45
C VAL A 68 21.37 1.08 -2.24
N SER A 69 21.08 2.21 -1.60
CA SER A 69 21.83 2.64 -0.42
C SER A 69 21.63 1.65 0.74
N TYR A 70 20.40 1.17 0.98
CA TYR A 70 20.13 0.11 1.96
C TYR A 70 20.94 -1.17 1.66
N GLY A 71 20.95 -1.60 0.40
CA GLY A 71 21.72 -2.77 -0.03
C GLY A 71 23.24 -2.59 0.06
N SER A 72 23.73 -1.36 0.15
CA SER A 72 25.16 -1.04 0.20
C SER A 72 25.76 -1.16 1.61
N VAL A 73 24.95 -1.02 2.66
CA VAL A 73 25.41 -0.91 4.06
C VAL A 73 26.08 -2.20 4.55
N GLY A 74 25.60 -3.36 4.09
CA GLY A 74 26.16 -4.65 4.48
C GLY A 74 25.41 -5.80 3.82
N ASN A 75 25.97 -7.01 3.88
CA ASN A 75 25.48 -8.20 3.17
C ASN A 75 24.37 -8.99 3.90
N GLY A 76 23.91 -8.50 5.07
CA GLY A 76 22.91 -9.18 5.89
C GLY A 76 21.47 -9.13 5.34
N ASP A 77 20.65 -10.08 5.76
CA ASP A 77 19.22 -10.21 5.39
C ASP A 77 18.40 -8.93 5.65
N PRO A 78 18.56 -8.20 6.78
CA PRO A 78 17.80 -6.97 7.02
C PRO A 78 18.02 -5.88 5.95
N ASN A 79 19.25 -5.74 5.45
CA ASN A 79 19.59 -4.76 4.43
C ASN A 79 18.98 -5.12 3.07
N MET A 80 19.02 -6.41 2.72
CA MET A 80 18.35 -6.91 1.52
C MET A 80 16.84 -6.68 1.60
N ARG A 81 16.22 -6.98 2.73
CA ARG A 81 14.79 -6.74 2.97
C ARG A 81 14.43 -5.27 2.84
N SER A 82 15.21 -4.35 3.41
CA SER A 82 14.99 -2.91 3.28
C SER A 82 15.09 -2.43 1.83
N MET A 83 16.07 -2.93 1.07
CA MET A 83 16.18 -2.66 -0.37
C MET A 83 14.95 -3.14 -1.15
N ILE A 84 14.49 -4.37 -0.90
CA ILE A 84 13.29 -4.93 -1.54
C ILE A 84 12.05 -4.13 -1.18
N ASN A 85 11.86 -3.80 0.10
CA ASN A 85 10.72 -3.02 0.57
C ASN A 85 10.65 -1.67 -0.13
N LYS A 86 11.79 -0.97 -0.24
CA LYS A 86 11.85 0.33 -0.90
C LYS A 86 11.56 0.26 -2.40
N ILE A 87 12.03 -0.80 -3.08
CA ILE A 87 11.66 -1.06 -4.48
C ILE A 87 10.14 -1.25 -4.60
N MET A 88 9.56 -2.11 -3.76
CA MET A 88 8.11 -2.37 -3.79
C MET A 88 7.28 -1.13 -3.51
N GLU A 89 7.70 -0.28 -2.57
CA GLU A 89 7.04 0.99 -2.24
C GLU A 89 7.11 2.03 -3.36
N SER A 90 8.16 2.00 -4.18
CA SER A 90 8.28 2.89 -5.34
C SER A 90 7.42 2.42 -6.51
N VAL A 91 7.30 1.10 -6.67
CA VAL A 91 6.59 0.47 -7.79
C VAL A 91 5.08 0.36 -7.55
N TYR A 92 4.67 0.05 -6.32
CA TYR A 92 3.29 -0.26 -5.98
C TYR A 92 2.73 0.67 -4.91
N THR A 93 1.44 0.97 -5.03
CA THR A 93 0.71 1.63 -3.95
C THR A 93 0.53 0.69 -2.77
N ARG A 94 0.34 1.26 -1.58
CA ARG A 94 0.06 0.49 -0.36
C ARG A 94 -1.19 -0.37 -0.49
N GLU A 95 -2.23 0.17 -1.12
CA GLU A 95 -3.48 -0.54 -1.39
C GLU A 95 -3.27 -1.74 -2.33
N PHE A 96 -2.51 -1.55 -3.41
CA PHE A 96 -2.17 -2.63 -4.33
C PHE A 96 -1.46 -3.77 -3.58
N MET A 97 -0.44 -3.44 -2.76
CA MET A 97 0.27 -4.42 -1.95
C MET A 97 -0.61 -5.11 -0.90
N ALA A 98 -1.54 -4.38 -0.28
CA ALA A 98 -2.45 -4.92 0.73
C ALA A 98 -3.48 -5.91 0.15
N THR A 99 -3.87 -5.71 -1.11
CA THR A 99 -4.90 -6.49 -1.80
C THR A 99 -4.35 -7.63 -2.66
N HIS A 100 -3.03 -7.64 -2.93
CA HIS A 100 -2.37 -8.69 -3.69
C HIS A 100 -1.64 -9.70 -2.79
N SER A 101 -1.26 -10.82 -3.38
CA SER A 101 -0.43 -11.85 -2.76
C SER A 101 0.72 -12.25 -3.70
N TYR A 102 1.72 -12.95 -3.16
CA TYR A 102 2.84 -13.41 -3.98
C TYR A 102 2.44 -14.45 -5.03
N THR A 103 1.53 -15.39 -4.71
CA THR A 103 1.20 -16.54 -5.59
C THR A 103 -0.22 -16.58 -6.12
N GLY A 104 -1.12 -15.73 -5.60
CA GLY A 104 -2.54 -15.83 -5.91
C GLY A 104 -3.26 -16.99 -5.21
N LYS A 105 -2.58 -17.76 -4.36
CA LYS A 105 -3.14 -18.94 -3.70
C LYS A 105 -3.60 -18.61 -2.28
N LYS A 106 -4.66 -19.29 -1.82
CA LYS A 106 -5.06 -19.25 -0.41
C LYS A 106 -3.94 -19.83 0.46
N ALA A 107 -3.79 -19.28 1.67
CA ALA A 107 -2.96 -19.87 2.69
C ALA A 107 -3.43 -21.31 2.98
N PRO A 108 -2.53 -22.28 3.21
CA PRO A 108 -2.92 -23.67 3.49
C PRO A 108 -3.92 -23.78 4.64
N ALA A 109 -3.76 -22.97 5.69
CA ALA A 109 -4.66 -22.91 6.84
C ALA A 109 -6.10 -22.52 6.48
N ASN A 110 -6.28 -21.71 5.42
CA ASN A 110 -7.58 -21.17 5.00
C ASN A 110 -8.07 -21.80 3.70
N ARG A 111 -7.53 -22.96 3.31
CA ARG A 111 -7.84 -23.59 2.02
C ARG A 111 -9.31 -24.01 1.90
N ARG A 112 -9.95 -24.33 3.03
CA ARG A 112 -11.37 -24.72 3.12
C ARG A 112 -12.32 -23.55 3.36
N ASP A 113 -11.79 -22.38 3.72
CA ASP A 113 -12.61 -21.17 3.88
C ASP A 113 -13.12 -20.76 2.49
N THR A 114 -14.42 -20.94 2.26
CA THR A 114 -15.08 -20.61 0.98
C THR A 114 -15.54 -19.15 0.92
N GLU A 115 -15.60 -18.47 2.05
CA GLU A 115 -16.13 -17.11 2.18
C GLU A 115 -15.16 -16.08 1.58
N HIS A 116 -13.85 -16.29 1.80
CA HIS A 116 -12.83 -15.37 1.32
C HIS A 116 -12.27 -15.79 -0.04
N ARG A 117 -12.41 -14.94 -1.07
CA ARG A 117 -11.72 -15.15 -2.35
C ARG A 117 -10.20 -15.01 -2.18
N PRO A 118 -9.40 -15.81 -2.92
CA PRO A 118 -7.95 -15.62 -2.90
C PRO A 118 -7.60 -14.25 -3.48
N LYS A 119 -6.62 -13.59 -2.87
CA LYS A 119 -6.04 -12.36 -3.41
C LYS A 119 -5.39 -12.64 -4.77
N PRO A 120 -5.47 -11.72 -5.75
CA PRO A 120 -4.72 -11.84 -6.99
C PRO A 120 -3.20 -11.94 -6.73
N ALA A 121 -2.48 -12.54 -7.68
CA ALA A 121 -1.01 -12.62 -7.64
C ALA A 121 -0.39 -11.31 -8.12
N LEU A 122 0.82 -10.99 -7.65
CA LEU A 122 1.66 -9.97 -8.29
C LEU A 122 1.95 -10.34 -9.76
N PRO A 123 2.14 -9.35 -10.65
CA PRO A 123 2.59 -9.61 -12.01
C PRO A 123 3.90 -10.42 -12.00
N ILE A 124 3.93 -11.51 -12.76
CA ILE A 124 5.06 -12.46 -12.76
C ILE A 124 6.35 -11.78 -13.23
N ASP A 125 6.26 -10.93 -14.25
CA ASP A 125 7.42 -10.22 -14.81
C ASP A 125 8.01 -9.22 -13.81
N ASP A 126 7.18 -8.56 -13.00
CA ASP A 126 7.65 -7.64 -11.98
C ASP A 126 8.40 -8.38 -10.88
N VAL A 127 7.85 -9.51 -10.39
CA VAL A 127 8.50 -10.38 -9.41
C VAL A 127 9.86 -10.86 -9.95
N LYS A 128 9.90 -11.23 -11.22
CA LYS A 128 11.14 -11.64 -11.91
C LYS A 128 12.15 -10.50 -11.99
N ALA A 129 11.71 -9.28 -12.33
CA ALA A 129 12.57 -8.10 -12.39
C ALA A 129 13.20 -7.77 -11.03
N ILE A 130 12.39 -7.76 -9.96
CA ILE A 130 12.87 -7.53 -8.59
C ILE A 130 13.88 -8.61 -8.20
N ARG A 131 13.58 -9.89 -8.47
CA ARG A 131 14.48 -11.01 -8.15
C ARG A 131 15.81 -10.89 -8.87
N LEU A 132 15.79 -10.62 -10.18
CA LEU A 132 16.99 -10.47 -10.99
C LEU A 132 17.81 -9.28 -10.51
N PHE A 133 17.19 -8.12 -10.33
CA PHE A 133 17.87 -6.92 -9.86
C PHE A 133 18.60 -7.15 -8.53
N VAL A 134 17.89 -7.67 -7.52
CA VAL A 134 18.46 -7.90 -6.18
C VAL A 134 19.57 -8.94 -6.24
N THR A 135 19.37 -10.06 -6.94
CA THR A 135 20.39 -11.12 -7.07
C THR A 135 21.65 -10.60 -7.75
N SER A 136 21.51 -9.91 -8.88
CA SER A 136 22.62 -9.33 -9.63
C SER A 136 23.32 -8.21 -8.88
N TYR A 137 22.59 -7.41 -8.11
CA TYR A 137 23.18 -6.39 -7.25
C TYR A 137 23.99 -7.04 -6.12
N TRP A 138 23.41 -7.99 -5.39
CA TRP A 138 24.06 -8.65 -4.25
C TRP A 138 25.32 -9.39 -4.66
N SER A 139 25.27 -10.14 -5.78
CA SER A 139 26.43 -10.83 -6.33
C SER A 139 27.56 -9.86 -6.71
N ARG A 140 27.25 -8.73 -7.35
CA ARG A 140 28.27 -7.76 -7.75
C ARG A 140 28.89 -7.02 -6.56
N LYS A 141 28.06 -6.56 -5.63
CA LYS A 141 28.45 -5.71 -4.49
C LYS A 141 29.12 -6.51 -3.37
N HIS A 142 28.54 -7.64 -2.99
CA HIS A 142 28.95 -8.42 -1.82
C HIS A 142 29.70 -9.70 -2.18
N LYS A 143 29.79 -10.06 -3.48
CA LYS A 143 30.40 -11.32 -3.96
C LYS A 143 29.75 -12.58 -3.38
N VAL A 144 28.47 -12.48 -2.99
CA VAL A 144 27.69 -13.58 -2.42
C VAL A 144 26.55 -13.94 -3.37
N THR A 145 26.34 -15.24 -3.55
CA THR A 145 25.16 -15.75 -4.24
C THR A 145 23.99 -15.77 -3.28
N LEU A 146 22.96 -15.00 -3.59
CA LEU A 146 21.80 -14.88 -2.71
C LEU A 146 20.81 -16.02 -2.97
N ASN A 147 20.28 -16.62 -1.90
CA ASN A 147 19.25 -17.64 -2.00
C ASN A 147 17.93 -16.99 -2.47
N PRO A 148 17.36 -17.38 -3.64
CA PRO A 148 16.12 -16.79 -4.17
C PRO A 148 14.93 -16.88 -3.22
N LYS A 149 14.94 -17.84 -2.29
CA LYS A 149 13.91 -18.02 -1.27
C LYS A 149 13.86 -16.83 -0.31
N LEU A 150 14.99 -16.21 0.01
CA LEU A 150 15.06 -15.03 0.89
C LEU A 150 14.36 -13.82 0.25
N ILE A 151 14.57 -13.60 -1.06
CA ILE A 151 13.87 -12.55 -1.82
C ILE A 151 12.36 -12.80 -1.80
N THR A 152 11.96 -14.06 -2.01
CA THR A 152 10.55 -14.47 -2.00
C THR A 152 9.91 -14.18 -0.65
N MET A 153 10.58 -14.54 0.45
CA MET A 153 10.10 -14.27 1.81
C MET A 153 10.01 -12.77 2.09
N ALA A 154 11.00 -11.97 1.69
CA ALA A 154 10.96 -10.52 1.85
C ALA A 154 9.75 -9.87 1.16
N ILE A 155 9.46 -10.28 -0.08
CA ILE A 155 8.27 -9.81 -0.82
C ILE A 155 6.98 -10.22 -0.10
N GLN A 156 6.88 -11.48 0.32
CA GLN A 156 5.71 -11.99 1.06
C GLN A 156 5.48 -11.24 2.38
N ASP A 157 6.54 -11.00 3.13
CA ASP A 157 6.49 -10.30 4.42
C ASP A 157 6.05 -8.84 4.23
N LYS A 158 6.50 -8.16 3.16
CA LYS A 158 6.06 -6.81 2.82
C LYS A 158 4.57 -6.75 2.51
N LEU A 159 4.09 -7.63 1.62
CA LEU A 159 2.66 -7.74 1.31
C LEU A 159 1.82 -8.05 2.56
N GLY A 160 2.31 -8.95 3.42
CA GLY A 160 1.68 -9.27 4.69
C GLY A 160 1.60 -8.07 5.64
N THR A 161 2.65 -7.25 5.68
CA THR A 161 2.72 -6.03 6.50
C THR A 161 1.71 -5.00 6.01
N GLU A 162 1.69 -4.70 4.70
CA GLU A 162 0.72 -3.75 4.15
C GLU A 162 -0.71 -4.22 4.33
N HIS A 163 -0.98 -5.53 4.22
CA HIS A 163 -2.31 -6.06 4.50
C HIS A 163 -2.75 -5.87 5.95
N ARG A 164 -1.85 -6.12 6.92
CA ARG A 164 -2.16 -5.91 8.35
C ARG A 164 -2.43 -4.44 8.64
N GLU A 165 -1.61 -3.54 8.10
CA GLU A 165 -1.80 -2.10 8.26
C GLU A 165 -3.10 -1.61 7.62
N TYR A 166 -3.40 -2.05 6.40
CA TYR A 166 -4.67 -1.75 5.74
C TYR A 166 -5.87 -2.18 6.59
N ARG A 167 -5.87 -3.44 7.06
CA ARG A 167 -6.94 -3.96 7.93
C ARG A 167 -7.07 -3.19 9.24
N ARG A 168 -5.95 -2.76 9.84
CA ARG A 168 -5.94 -1.94 11.05
C ARG A 168 -6.61 -0.59 10.81
N ILE A 169 -6.23 0.10 9.73
CA ILE A 169 -6.81 1.41 9.35
C ILE A 169 -8.31 1.27 9.04
N THR A 170 -8.71 0.28 8.25
CA THR A 170 -10.13 0.05 7.93
C THR A 170 -10.98 -0.14 9.18
N ARG A 171 -10.51 -0.92 10.16
CA ARG A 171 -11.23 -1.11 11.43
C ARG A 171 -11.35 0.18 12.23
N MET A 172 -10.28 0.97 12.28
CA MET A 172 -10.31 2.26 12.98
C MET A 172 -11.33 3.21 12.36
N LEU A 173 -11.36 3.30 11.02
CA LEU A 173 -12.33 4.14 10.31
C LEU A 173 -13.77 3.67 10.54
N GLN A 174 -14.03 2.36 10.45
CA GLN A 174 -15.37 1.80 10.74
C GLN A 174 -15.85 2.14 12.15
N ASN A 175 -14.97 2.02 13.15
CA ASN A 175 -15.31 2.37 14.53
C ASN A 175 -15.60 3.86 14.70
N GLN A 176 -14.85 4.73 14.03
CA GLN A 176 -15.10 6.18 14.05
C GLN A 176 -16.43 6.53 13.38
N THR A 177 -16.73 5.95 12.21
CA THR A 177 -18.01 6.15 11.53
C THR A 177 -19.19 5.66 12.37
N ALA A 178 -19.07 4.49 13.01
CA ALA A 178 -20.11 3.98 13.89
C ALA A 178 -20.34 4.91 15.10
N SER A 179 -19.26 5.45 15.69
CA SER A 179 -19.36 6.42 16.79
C SER A 179 -20.01 7.73 16.34
N TYR A 180 -19.72 8.22 15.14
CA TYR A 180 -20.35 9.42 14.60
C TYR A 180 -21.85 9.23 14.36
N ASN A 181 -22.23 8.11 13.72
CA ASN A 181 -23.63 7.81 13.44
C ASN A 181 -24.46 7.61 14.72
N ALA A 182 -23.86 7.09 15.80
CA ALA A 182 -24.52 6.97 17.09
C ALA A 182 -24.80 8.35 17.73
N LEU A 183 -23.89 9.32 17.57
CA LEU A 183 -24.08 10.69 18.08
C LEU A 183 -25.11 11.49 17.27
N GLU A 184 -25.30 11.20 15.98
CA GLU A 184 -26.38 11.83 15.19
C GLU A 184 -27.77 11.32 15.59
N GLN A 185 -27.90 10.06 16.01
CA GLN A 185 -29.19 9.48 16.43
C GLN A 185 -29.67 10.04 17.78
N ASP A 186 -28.76 10.35 18.71
CA ASP A 186 -29.11 10.94 20.01
C ASP A 186 -29.46 12.45 19.92
N ASN A 187 -29.20 13.10 18.78
CA ASN A 187 -29.53 14.51 18.53
C ASN A 187 -30.71 14.69 17.56
N ALA A 188 -31.44 13.62 17.22
CA ALA A 188 -32.66 13.74 16.43
C ALA A 188 -33.72 14.52 17.26
N PRO A 189 -34.32 15.59 16.71
CA PRO A 189 -35.36 16.32 17.43
C PRO A 189 -36.54 15.39 17.69
N ASP A 190 -36.95 15.33 18.95
CA ASP A 190 -38.19 14.70 19.40
C ASP A 190 -39.36 15.46 18.75
N ASP A 191 -39.84 14.95 17.61
CA ASP A 191 -41.09 15.41 17.01
C ASP A 191 -42.22 14.94 17.92
N GLY A 192 -42.45 15.70 18.98
CA GLY A 192 -43.51 15.51 19.95
C GLY A 192 -44.88 15.47 19.25
N HIS A 193 -45.51 14.30 19.33
CA HIS A 193 -46.92 14.08 19.02
C HIS A 193 -47.84 14.46 20.18
#